data_AF-A0A954A5H7-F1
#
_entry.id   AF-A0A954A5H7-F1
#
_cell.length_a   1.000
_cell.length_b   1.000
_cell.length_c   1.000
_cell.angle_alpha   90.00
_cell.angle_beta   90.00
_cell.angle_gamma   90.00
#
_symmetry.space_group_name_H-M   'P 1'
#
loop_
_entity.id
_entity.type
_entity.pdbx_description
1 polymer ?
#
loop_
_entity_poly.entity_id
_entity_poly.type
_entity_poly.pdbx_seq_one_letter_code
_entity_poly.pdbx_strand_id
1 'polypeptide(L)'
;ILNEFLAYIDLAGMKADISPRAVTLATYALCGFANFSSIAIQIGGISGLEEGIRPKLAKLGLLSMVGGTIATLMTAAVVAVFL
;
A
#
# COMPACT_ATOMS: atom_id res chain seq x y z
N ILE A 1 -1.18 9.79 -2.51
CA ILE A 1 -0.39 9.12 -3.59
C ILE A 1 1.08 8.87 -3.24
N LEU A 2 1.62 9.48 -2.17
CA LEU A 2 3.04 9.37 -1.81
C LEU A 2 3.38 8.04 -1.13
N ASN A 3 2.92 7.86 0.10
CA ASN A 3 3.08 6.62 0.87
C ASN A 3 2.04 6.54 1.98
N GLU A 4 1.99 5.40 2.65
CA GLU A 4 1.14 5.09 3.78
C GLU A 4 1.44 5.93 5.03
N PHE A 5 2.71 6.27 5.29
CA PHE A 5 3.07 7.09 6.46
C PHE A 5 2.41 8.47 6.45
N LEU A 6 2.48 9.17 5.31
CA LEU A 6 1.80 10.46 5.15
C LEU A 6 0.28 10.31 5.23
N ALA A 7 -0.26 9.25 4.61
CA ALA A 7 -1.70 8.98 4.67
C ALA A 7 -2.19 8.68 6.11
N TYR A 8 -1.36 8.03 6.95
CA TYR A 8 -1.67 7.83 8.36
C TYR A 8 -1.67 9.13 9.17
N ILE A 9 -0.78 10.07 8.86
CA ILE A 9 -0.76 11.40 9.49
C ILE A 9 -2.06 12.15 9.13
N ASP A 10 -2.45 12.14 7.86
CA ASP A 10 -3.69 12.77 7.41
C ASP A 10 -4.93 12.11 8.06
N LEU A 11 -4.97 10.77 8.13
CA LEU A 11 -6.04 10.03 8.79
C LEU A 11 -6.13 10.34 10.29
N ALA A 12 -4.99 10.50 10.96
CA ALA A 12 -4.94 10.89 12.36
C ALA A 12 -5.56 12.30 12.57
N GLY A 13 -5.31 13.22 11.65
CA GLY A 13 -5.91 14.56 11.66
C GLY A 13 -7.42 14.57 11.42
N MET A 14 -7.92 13.67 10.57
CA MET A 14 -9.35 13.58 10.22
C MET A 14 -10.17 12.70 11.16
N LYS A 15 -9.55 12.01 12.12
CA LYS A 15 -10.20 10.96 12.93
C LYS A 15 -11.46 11.45 13.68
N ALA A 16 -11.53 12.73 14.03
CA ALA A 16 -12.70 13.33 14.69
C ALA A 16 -13.84 13.69 13.72
N ASP A 17 -13.54 13.83 12.42
CA ASP A 17 -14.48 14.31 11.40
C ASP A 17 -15.18 13.17 10.64
N ILE A 18 -14.70 11.93 10.80
CA ILE A 18 -15.24 10.75 10.13
C ILE A 18 -15.71 9.70 11.15
N SER A 19 -16.63 8.82 10.72
CA SER A 19 -17.17 7.78 11.60
C SER A 19 -16.08 6.81 12.09
N PRO A 20 -16.23 6.22 13.30
CA PRO A 20 -15.31 5.18 13.78
C PRO A 20 -15.14 4.01 12.81
N ARG A 21 -16.22 3.62 12.11
CA ARG A 21 -16.18 2.61 11.05
C ARG A 21 -15.23 3.02 9.93
N ALA A 22 -15.35 4.26 9.44
CA ALA A 22 -14.48 4.77 8.37
C ALA A 22 -13.00 4.83 8.80
N VAL A 23 -12.70 5.22 10.03
CA VAL A 23 -11.33 5.19 10.58
C VAL A 23 -10.77 3.77 10.54
N THR A 24 -11.53 2.78 11.00
CA THR A 24 -11.10 1.37 11.00
C THR A 24 -10.85 0.87 9.58
N LEU A 25 -11.78 1.11 8.64
CA LEU A 25 -11.62 0.65 7.26
C LEU A 25 -10.43 1.33 6.57
N ALA A 26 -10.25 2.64 6.76
CA ALA A 26 -9.10 3.37 6.22
C ALA A 26 -7.78 2.83 6.80
N THR A 27 -7.74 2.49 8.08
CA THR A 27 -6.56 1.87 8.71
C THR A 27 -6.14 0.59 8.00
N TYR A 28 -7.08 -0.32 7.69
CA TYR A 28 -6.76 -1.54 6.95
C TYR A 28 -6.39 -1.26 5.49
N ALA A 29 -7.07 -0.32 4.83
CA ALA A 29 -6.77 0.04 3.45
C ALA A 29 -5.36 0.66 3.28
N LEU A 30 -4.90 1.39 4.29
CA LEU A 30 -3.57 2.03 4.32
C LEU A 30 -2.47 1.09 4.82
N CYS A 31 -2.80 -0.11 5.31
CA CYS A 31 -1.83 -1.07 5.85
C CYS A 31 -1.05 -1.80 4.74
N GLY A 32 -0.24 -1.07 3.97
CA GLY A 32 0.65 -1.65 2.99
C GLY A 32 1.53 -0.62 2.26
N PHE A 33 2.66 -1.08 1.74
CA PHE A 33 3.66 -0.25 1.06
C PHE A 33 3.40 -0.16 -0.46
N ALA A 34 2.15 -0.25 -0.91
CA ALA A 34 1.81 -0.21 -2.33
C ALA A 34 1.82 1.23 -2.86
N ASN A 35 3.01 1.73 -3.23
CA ASN A 35 3.21 3.08 -3.76
C ASN A 35 4.39 3.12 -4.76
N PHE A 36 4.55 4.26 -5.47
CA PHE A 36 5.58 4.40 -6.50
C PHE A 36 7.01 4.29 -5.95
N SER A 37 7.27 4.83 -4.75
CA SER A 37 8.60 4.74 -4.13
C SER A 37 8.98 3.30 -3.79
N SER A 38 8.00 2.48 -3.41
CA SER A 38 8.21 1.05 -3.14
C SER A 38 8.60 0.23 -4.36
N ILE A 39 8.29 0.70 -5.58
CA ILE A 39 8.80 0.06 -6.82
C ILE A 39 10.31 0.22 -6.88
N ALA A 40 10.81 1.44 -6.65
CA ALA A 40 12.24 1.72 -6.65
C ALA A 40 12.97 0.96 -5.51
N ILE A 41 12.35 0.88 -4.32
CA ILE A 41 12.88 0.09 -3.20
C ILE A 41 12.99 -1.39 -3.58
N GLN A 42 11.96 -1.98 -4.19
CA GLN A 42 11.97 -3.38 -4.62
C GLN A 42 13.01 -3.63 -5.71
N ILE A 43 13.12 -2.75 -6.71
CA ILE A 43 14.17 -2.86 -7.73
C ILE A 43 15.55 -2.78 -7.07
N GLY A 44 15.78 -1.80 -6.20
CA GLY A 44 17.07 -1.64 -5.52
C GLY A 44 17.43 -2.84 -4.65
N GLY A 45 16.51 -3.30 -3.81
CA GLY A 45 16.73 -4.38 -2.85
C GLY A 45 16.85 -5.77 -3.48
N ILE A 46 15.92 -6.13 -4.39
CA ILE A 46 15.88 -7.48 -4.97
C ILE A 46 16.97 -7.66 -6.03
N SER A 47 17.35 -6.60 -6.74
CA SER A 47 18.41 -6.71 -7.76
C SER A 47 19.79 -7.00 -7.21
N GLY A 48 20.00 -6.87 -5.90
CA GLY A 48 21.23 -7.32 -5.24
C GLY A 48 21.28 -8.83 -5.01
N LEU A 49 20.16 -9.54 -5.18
CA LEU A 49 20.03 -10.98 -4.92
C LEU A 49 20.26 -11.84 -6.17
N GLU A 50 20.00 -11.30 -7.36
CA GLU A 50 20.15 -12.01 -8.64
C GLU A 50 20.61 -11.03 -9.73
N GLU A 51 21.69 -11.38 -10.44
CA GLU A 51 22.15 -10.59 -11.57
C GLU A 51 21.17 -10.65 -12.74
N GLY A 52 20.96 -9.52 -13.42
CA GLY A 52 20.08 -9.46 -14.59
C GLY A 52 18.57 -9.43 -14.32
N ILE A 53 18.11 -9.55 -13.07
CA ILE A 53 16.66 -9.51 -12.74
C ILE A 53 16.06 -8.09 -12.85
N ARG A 54 16.88 -7.03 -12.82
CA ARG A 54 16.46 -5.61 -12.88
C ARG A 54 15.37 -5.31 -13.91
N PRO A 55 15.51 -5.69 -15.20
CA PRO A 55 14.51 -5.38 -16.22
C PRO A 55 13.17 -6.09 -15.98
N LYS A 56 13.20 -7.30 -15.40
CA LYS A 56 12.00 -8.04 -15.03
C LYS A 56 11.25 -7.34 -13.90
N LEU A 57 11.96 -6.88 -12.87
CA LEU A 57 11.37 -6.12 -11.75
C LEU A 57 10.77 -4.79 -12.24
N ALA A 58 11.50 -4.05 -13.07
CA ALA A 58 11.00 -2.79 -13.65
C ALA A 58 9.72 -2.99 -14.46
N LYS A 59 9.65 -4.06 -15.27
CA LYS A 59 8.45 -4.42 -16.05
C LYS A 59 7.24 -4.75 -15.17
N LEU A 60 7.48 -5.37 -14.01
CA LEU A 60 6.41 -5.77 -13.08
C LEU A 60 6.02 -4.67 -12.09
N GLY A 61 6.80 -3.60 -11.93
CA GLY A 61 6.65 -2.63 -10.84
C GLY A 61 5.25 -2.01 -10.72
N LEU A 62 4.65 -1.56 -11.82
CA LEU A 62 3.29 -1.00 -11.77
C LEU A 62 2.24 -2.06 -11.48
N LEU A 63 2.39 -3.26 -12.05
CA LEU A 63 1.47 -4.37 -11.80
C LEU A 63 1.54 -4.83 -10.34
N SER A 64 2.73 -4.89 -9.74
CA SER A 64 2.90 -5.25 -8.34
C SER A 64 2.35 -4.18 -7.40
N MET A 65 2.50 -2.89 -7.74
CA MET A 65 1.89 -1.79 -6.98
C MET A 65 0.36 -1.91 -6.99
N VAL A 66 -0.26 -2.08 -8.17
CA VAL A 66 -1.72 -2.24 -8.28
C VAL A 66 -2.19 -3.49 -7.53
N GLY A 67 -1.49 -4.61 -7.67
CA GLY A 67 -1.80 -5.84 -6.94
C GLY A 67 -1.73 -5.64 -5.42
N GLY A 68 -0.72 -4.92 -4.93
CA GLY A 68 -0.59 -4.56 -3.52
C GLY A 68 -1.73 -3.67 -3.02
N THR A 69 -2.14 -2.67 -3.81
CA THR A 69 -3.29 -1.81 -3.47
C THR A 69 -4.59 -2.61 -3.41
N ILE A 70 -4.82 -3.51 -4.36
CA ILE A 70 -6.01 -4.38 -4.34
C ILE A 70 -5.99 -5.27 -3.08
N ALA A 71 -4.83 -5.80 -2.68
CA ALA A 71 -4.72 -6.64 -1.49
C ALA A 71 -5.11 -5.89 -0.19
N THR A 72 -4.68 -4.65 0.00
CA THR A 72 -5.05 -3.87 1.19
C THR A 72 -6.52 -3.45 1.16
N LEU A 73 -7.04 -3.07 -0.01
CA LEU A 73 -8.47 -2.77 -0.18
C LEU A 73 -9.36 -4.00 0.07
N MET A 74 -8.95 -5.17 -0.40
CA MET A 74 -9.65 -6.43 -0.12
C MET A 74 -9.63 -6.77 1.37
N THR A 75 -8.50 -6.53 2.06
CA THR A 75 -8.41 -6.70 3.51
C THR A 75 -9.40 -5.78 4.23
N ALA A 76 -9.46 -4.51 3.85
CA ALA A 76 -10.45 -3.58 4.39
C ALA A 76 -11.90 -4.01 4.08
N ALA A 77 -12.16 -4.52 2.87
CA ALA A 77 -13.47 -5.02 2.48
C ALA A 77 -13.90 -6.24 3.33
N VAL A 78 -12.99 -7.18 3.58
CA VAL A 78 -13.25 -8.33 4.47
C VAL A 78 -13.56 -7.84 5.88
N VAL A 79 -12.77 -6.91 6.42
CA VAL A 79 -13.03 -6.30 7.74
C VAL A 79 -14.40 -5.63 7.76
N ALA A 80 -14.79 -4.94 6.69
CA ALA A 80 -16.10 -4.28 6.58
C ALA A 80 -17.29 -5.24 6.68
N VAL A 81 -17.14 -6.51 6.31
CA VAL A 81 -18.20 -7.54 6.43
C VAL A 81 -18.45 -7.90 7.90
N PHE A 82 -17.43 -7.80 8.76
CA PHE A 82 -17.51 -8.16 10.18
C PHE A 82 -17.76 -6.96 11.11
N LEU A 83 -17.85 -5.75 10.55
CA LEU A 83 -18.15 -4.49 11.26
C LEU A 83 -19.54 -3.97 10.93
#